data_AF-A0A7L2GJU7-F1
#
_entry.id   AF-A0A7L2GJU7-F1
#
_cell.length_a   1.000
_cell.length_b   1.000
_cell.length_c   1.000
_cell.angle_alpha   90.00
_cell.angle_beta   90.00
_cell.angle_gamma   90.00
#
_symmetry.space_group_name_H-M   'P 1'
#
loop_
_entity.id
_entity.type
_entity.pdbx_description
1 polymer ?
#
loop_
_entity_poly.entity_id
_entity_poly.type
_entity_poly.pdbx_seq_one_letter_code
_entity_poly.pdbx_strand_id
1 'polypeptide(L)'
;HPYIYKITFATANESSALVIRPFSEKGTLKDLIYKAKPKDPFLKKYCNPKKIQGLELQQIKTYGRQILEVLKFLHEKGFPYGHLHSANVMLDGDTCKLLDLENSLLGLPSFYRSYFSQFRKIN
;
A
#
# COMPACT_ATOMS: atom_id res chain seq x y z
N HIS A 1 -4.17 13.40 6.32
CA HIS A 1 -5.33 12.91 5.55
C HIS A 1 -5.90 11.67 6.25
N PRO A 2 -7.24 11.51 6.37
CA PRO A 2 -7.86 10.41 7.14
C PRO A 2 -7.53 9.00 6.60
N TYR A 3 -7.28 8.88 5.30
CA TYR A 3 -6.96 7.61 4.63
C TYR A 3 -5.45 7.41 4.37
N ILE A 4 -4.58 8.11 5.10
CA ILE A 4 -3.14 7.80 5.16
C ILE A 4 -2.88 7.07 6.48
N TYR A 5 -2.18 5.94 6.41
CA TYR A 5 -1.94 5.14 7.61
C TYR A 5 -0.90 5.81 8.52
N LYS A 6 -1.17 5.81 9.83
CA LYS A 6 -0.39 6.58 10.80
C LYS A 6 1.00 5.98 10.99
N ILE A 7 2.01 6.84 10.91
CA ILE A 7 3.37 6.54 11.40
C ILE A 7 3.43 6.89 12.89
N THR A 8 3.93 5.97 13.71
CA THR A 8 4.09 6.21 15.16
C THR A 8 5.42 6.88 15.45
N PHE A 9 6.45 6.45 14.74
CA PHE A 9 7.80 7.01 14.86
C PHE A 9 8.51 6.91 13.51
N ALA A 10 9.28 7.93 13.16
CA ALA A 10 10.19 7.91 12.02
C ALA A 10 11.46 8.68 12.35
N THR A 11 12.60 8.17 11.88
CA THR A 11 13.90 8.85 11.95
C THR A 11 14.72 8.50 10.72
N ALA A 12 15.65 9.37 10.34
CA ALA A 12 16.59 9.13 9.26
C ALA A 12 17.95 9.72 9.62
N ASN A 13 19.00 9.14 9.07
CA ASN A 13 20.37 9.65 9.12
C ASN A 13 20.97 9.63 7.70
N GLU A 14 22.26 9.87 7.59
CA GLU A 14 22.98 9.97 6.30
C GLU A 14 22.90 8.69 5.44
N SER A 15 22.65 7.52 6.04
CA SER A 15 22.72 6.23 5.35
C SER A 15 21.46 5.37 5.46
N SER A 16 20.49 5.76 6.30
CA SER A 16 19.33 4.91 6.62
C SER A 16 18.12 5.69 7.10
N ALA A 17 16.94 5.05 7.00
CA ALA A 17 15.70 5.52 7.59
C ALA A 17 15.01 4.37 8.35
N LEU A 18 14.37 4.70 9.46
CA LEU A 18 13.57 3.79 10.27
C LEU A 18 12.16 4.37 10.40
N VAL A 19 11.16 3.53 10.12
CA VAL A 19 9.74 3.86 10.29
C VAL A 19 9.07 2.77 11.11
N ILE A 20 8.34 3.18 12.15
CA ILE A 20 7.58 2.30 13.03
C ILE A 20 6.10 2.65 12.95
N ARG A 21 5.27 1.62 12.82
CA ARG A 21 3.80 1.73 12.72
C ARG A 21 3.12 0.68 13.59
N PRO A 22 1.85 0.92 13.98
CA PRO A 22 1.07 -0.10 14.67
C PRO A 22 0.85 -1.29 13.74
N PHE A 23 1.06 -2.49 14.27
CA PHE A 23 0.75 -3.73 13.55
C PHE A 23 -0.77 -3.91 13.44
N SER A 24 -1.23 -4.36 12.27
CA SER A 24 -2.64 -4.69 12.02
C SER A 24 -2.80 -6.19 11.81
N GLU A 25 -3.64 -6.84 12.63
CA GLU A 25 -3.98 -8.26 12.46
C GLU A 25 -4.81 -8.54 11.21
N LYS A 26 -5.56 -7.54 10.72
CA LYS A 26 -6.34 -7.62 9.48
C LYS A 26 -5.46 -7.61 8.24
N GLY A 27 -4.29 -6.98 8.33
CA GLY A 27 -3.35 -6.86 7.23
C GLY A 27 -3.79 -5.90 6.13
N THR A 28 -3.22 -6.15 4.96
CA THR A 28 -3.37 -5.32 3.77
C THR A 28 -4.50 -5.81 2.89
N LEU A 29 -4.87 -5.01 1.89
CA LEU A 29 -5.82 -5.42 0.86
C LEU A 29 -5.34 -6.68 0.13
N LYS A 30 -4.03 -6.85 -0.05
CA LYS A 30 -3.44 -8.06 -0.61
C LYS A 30 -3.69 -9.29 0.27
N ASP A 31 -3.57 -9.14 1.59
CA ASP A 31 -3.87 -10.22 2.54
C ASP A 31 -5.34 -10.65 2.43
N LEU A 32 -6.27 -9.69 2.34
CA LEU A 32 -7.70 -9.97 2.17
C LEU A 32 -7.99 -10.75 0.88
N ILE A 33 -7.45 -10.31 -0.26
CA ILE A 33 -7.64 -10.96 -1.57
C ILE A 33 -7.13 -12.41 -1.54
N TYR A 34 -5.98 -12.64 -0.93
CA TYR A 34 -5.35 -13.97 -0.87
C TYR A 34 -5.80 -14.81 0.32
N LYS A 35 -6.77 -14.33 1.12
CA LYS A 35 -7.21 -14.98 2.38
C LYS A 35 -6.05 -15.39 3.28
N ALA A 36 -5.06 -14.52 3.35
CA ALA A 36 -3.82 -14.73 4.06
C ALA A 36 -3.85 -14.03 5.43
N LYS A 37 -3.14 -14.59 6.41
CA LYS A 37 -2.87 -13.89 7.67
C LYS A 37 -1.57 -13.08 7.53
N PRO A 38 -1.47 -11.87 8.11
CA PRO A 38 -0.27 -11.04 7.97
C PRO A 38 1.01 -11.75 8.40
N LYS A 39 0.94 -12.55 9.48
CA LYS A 39 2.05 -13.31 10.08
C LYS A 39 2.43 -14.60 9.34
N ASP A 40 1.65 -15.04 8.34
CA ASP A 40 2.01 -16.23 7.57
C ASP A 40 3.27 -15.98 6.68
N PRO A 41 4.06 -17.02 6.35
CA PRO A 41 5.20 -16.87 5.44
C PRO A 41 4.78 -16.42 4.03
N PHE A 42 5.57 -15.54 3.40
CA PHE A 42 5.26 -14.96 2.08
C PHE A 42 4.91 -16.01 1.01
N LEU A 43 5.70 -17.08 0.90
CA LEU A 43 5.50 -18.14 -0.10
C LEU A 43 4.12 -18.81 0.05
N LYS A 44 3.68 -19.03 1.29
CA LYS A 44 2.36 -19.58 1.61
C LYS A 44 1.24 -18.60 1.27
N LYS A 45 1.48 -17.30 1.46
CA LYS A 45 0.49 -16.24 1.22
C LYS A 45 0.25 -15.99 -0.27
N TYR A 46 1.31 -15.94 -1.07
CA TYR A 46 1.22 -15.35 -2.41
C TYR A 46 1.76 -16.19 -3.56
N CYS A 47 2.62 -17.18 -3.30
CA CYS A 47 3.20 -18.00 -4.37
C CYS A 47 2.37 -19.24 -4.69
N ASN A 48 1.72 -19.84 -3.69
CA ASN A 48 0.81 -20.97 -3.89
C ASN A 48 -0.44 -20.87 -3.00
N PRO A 49 -1.29 -19.85 -3.22
CA PRO A 49 -2.45 -19.64 -2.37
C PRO A 49 -3.50 -20.73 -2.59
N LYS A 50 -3.93 -21.35 -1.49
CA LYS A 50 -5.00 -22.38 -1.54
C LYS A 50 -6.36 -21.80 -1.93
N LYS A 51 -6.60 -20.51 -1.64
CA LYS A 51 -7.84 -19.79 -1.93
C LYS A 51 -7.51 -18.35 -2.27
N ILE A 52 -8.22 -17.81 -3.25
CA ILE A 52 -8.23 -16.39 -3.58
C ILE A 52 -9.70 -15.95 -3.60
N GLN A 53 -10.01 -14.79 -3.04
CA GLN A 53 -11.35 -14.22 -3.11
C GLN A 53 -11.27 -12.80 -3.66
N GLY A 54 -12.11 -12.52 -4.66
CA GLY A 54 -12.36 -11.15 -5.10
C GLY A 54 -12.99 -10.30 -3.99
N LEU A 55 -12.95 -8.98 -4.18
CA LEU A 55 -13.60 -8.04 -3.27
C LEU A 55 -15.10 -7.97 -3.58
N GLU A 56 -15.89 -7.74 -2.55
CA GLU A 56 -17.31 -7.45 -2.72
C GLU A 56 -17.52 -6.08 -3.38
N LEU A 57 -18.62 -5.90 -4.11
CA LEU A 57 -18.90 -4.65 -4.82
C LEU A 57 -18.85 -3.43 -3.90
N GLN A 58 -19.33 -3.56 -2.67
CA GLN A 58 -19.31 -2.47 -1.69
C GLN A 58 -17.89 -2.13 -1.24
N GLN A 59 -17.03 -3.13 -1.08
CA GLN A 59 -15.61 -2.93 -0.77
C GLN A 59 -14.88 -2.24 -1.92
N ILE A 60 -15.15 -2.67 -3.16
CA ILE A 60 -14.56 -2.03 -4.36
C ILE A 60 -14.90 -0.55 -4.40
N LYS A 61 -16.19 -0.20 -4.25
CA LYS A 61 -16.65 1.21 -4.23
C LYS A 61 -16.00 2.01 -3.11
N THR A 62 -16.00 1.45 -1.90
CA THR A 62 -15.50 2.13 -0.69
C THR A 62 -14.00 2.36 -0.75
N TYR A 63 -13.23 1.29 -0.98
CA TYR A 63 -11.77 1.37 -1.02
C TYR A 63 -11.28 2.13 -2.24
N GLY A 64 -11.92 1.96 -3.40
CA GLY A 64 -11.61 2.73 -4.61
C GLY A 64 -11.72 4.23 -4.37
N ARG A 65 -12.83 4.70 -3.78
CA ARG A 65 -13.01 6.11 -3.41
C ARG A 65 -11.93 6.58 -2.44
N GLN A 66 -11.69 5.85 -1.36
CA GLN A 66 -10.72 6.23 -0.32
C GLN A 66 -9.30 6.34 -0.85
N ILE A 67 -8.88 5.40 -1.70
CA ILE A 67 -7.59 5.44 -2.41
C ILE A 67 -7.53 6.68 -3.29
N LEU A 68 -8.54 6.93 -4.13
CA LEU A 68 -8.58 8.08 -5.03
C LEU A 68 -8.54 9.43 -4.28
N GLU A 69 -9.20 9.54 -3.14
CA GLU A 69 -9.15 10.74 -2.31
C GLU A 69 -7.72 11.04 -1.81
N VAL A 70 -6.97 10.01 -1.39
CA VAL A 70 -5.56 10.20 -1.01
C VAL A 70 -4.72 10.58 -2.22
N LEU A 71 -4.89 9.89 -3.36
CA LEU A 71 -4.12 10.19 -4.57
C LEU A 71 -4.35 11.62 -5.05
N LYS A 72 -5.61 12.07 -5.03
CA LYS A 72 -5.98 13.46 -5.34
C LYS A 72 -5.31 14.43 -4.38
N PHE A 73 -5.41 14.18 -3.07
CA PHE A 73 -4.76 15.01 -2.05
C PHE A 73 -3.24 15.11 -2.28
N LEU A 74 -2.56 13.99 -2.53
CA LEU A 74 -1.11 13.98 -2.77
C LEU A 74 -0.74 14.72 -4.07
N HIS A 75 -1.52 14.52 -5.13
CA HIS A 75 -1.34 15.24 -6.39
C HIS A 75 -1.48 16.76 -6.22
N GLU A 76 -2.51 17.22 -5.52
CA GLU A 76 -2.71 18.64 -5.21
C GLU A 76 -1.58 19.24 -4.36
N LYS A 77 -0.86 18.42 -3.59
CA LYS A 77 0.31 18.82 -2.81
C LYS A 77 1.63 18.67 -3.58
N GLY A 78 1.60 18.22 -4.84
CA GLY A 78 2.80 17.92 -5.61
C GLY A 78 3.62 16.76 -5.03
N PHE A 79 3.02 15.90 -4.20
CA PHE A 79 3.70 14.78 -3.56
C PHE A 79 3.56 13.51 -4.43
N PRO A 80 4.65 12.94 -4.95
CA PRO A 80 4.58 11.73 -5.75
C PRO A 80 4.27 10.51 -4.86
N TYR A 81 3.33 9.67 -5.29
CA TYR A 81 3.03 8.39 -4.65
C TYR A 81 3.10 7.25 -5.66
N GLY A 82 4.34 6.90 -6.04
CA GLY A 82 4.62 5.85 -7.01
C GLY A 82 4.45 4.42 -6.49
N HIS A 83 4.05 4.23 -5.23
CA HIS A 83 4.05 2.93 -4.53
C HIS A 83 2.65 2.33 -4.32
N LEU A 84 1.67 2.75 -5.12
CA LEU A 84 0.32 2.19 -5.01
C LEU A 84 0.28 0.73 -5.49
N HIS A 85 -0.03 -0.18 -4.58
CA HIS A 85 -0.39 -1.57 -4.86
C HIS A 85 -1.19 -2.14 -3.68
N SER A 86 -1.85 -3.29 -3.86
CA SER A 86 -2.72 -3.88 -2.82
C SER A 86 -1.99 -4.19 -1.50
N ALA A 87 -0.68 -4.43 -1.53
CA ALA A 87 0.12 -4.61 -0.32
C ALA A 87 0.45 -3.29 0.42
N ASN A 88 0.28 -2.14 -0.22
CA ASN A 88 0.46 -0.81 0.37
C ASN A 88 -0.89 -0.12 0.68
N VAL A 89 -1.93 -0.93 0.82
CA VAL A 89 -3.27 -0.52 1.24
C VAL A 89 -3.58 -1.29 2.52
N MET A 90 -3.51 -0.63 3.68
CA MET A 90 -3.85 -1.21 4.98
C MET A 90 -5.36 -1.24 5.17
N LEU A 91 -5.89 -2.32 5.77
CA LEU A 91 -7.29 -2.39 6.18
C LEU A 91 -7.45 -1.90 7.62
N ASP A 92 -8.41 -1.00 7.83
CA ASP A 92 -8.72 -0.42 9.14
C ASP A 92 -10.25 -0.25 9.28
N GLY A 93 -10.87 -1.20 10.00
CA GLY A 93 -12.34 -1.29 10.05
C GLY A 93 -12.94 -1.55 8.67
N ASP A 94 -13.89 -0.69 8.27
CA ASP A 94 -14.52 -0.63 6.95
C ASP A 94 -13.83 0.37 6.01
N THR A 95 -12.64 0.84 6.38
CA THR A 95 -11.84 1.77 5.60
C THR A 95 -10.52 1.15 5.18
N CYS A 96 -9.89 1.74 4.18
CA CYS A 96 -8.52 1.45 3.81
C CYS A 96 -7.65 2.70 3.93
N LYS A 97 -6.35 2.47 4.14
CA LYS A 97 -5.37 3.54 4.33
C LYS A 97 -4.10 3.26 3.53
N LEU A 98 -3.59 4.26 2.82
CA LEU A 98 -2.35 4.13 2.06
C LEU A 98 -1.14 4.10 2.99
N LEU A 99 -0.18 3.24 2.65
CA LEU A 99 1.08 3.02 3.35
C LEU A 99 2.27 3.58 2.56
N ASP A 100 3.41 3.72 3.24
CA ASP A 100 4.73 3.88 2.63
C ASP A 100 4.90 5.09 1.70
N LEU A 101 4.30 6.22 2.06
CA LEU A 101 4.48 7.49 1.35
C LEU A 101 5.94 7.96 1.41
N GLU A 102 6.64 7.69 2.51
CA GLU A 102 8.05 8.04 2.70
C GLU A 102 8.97 7.36 1.69
N ASN A 103 8.57 6.23 1.09
CA ASN A 103 9.40 5.54 0.10
C ASN A 103 9.70 6.43 -1.10
N SER A 104 8.77 7.32 -1.46
CA SER A 104 8.99 8.31 -2.52
C SER A 104 9.99 9.40 -2.10
N LEU A 105 10.02 9.79 -0.82
CA LEU A 105 11.00 10.73 -0.29
C LEU A 105 12.40 10.10 -0.18
N LEU A 106 12.44 8.81 0.15
CA LEU A 106 13.68 8.03 0.31
C LEU A 106 14.23 7.53 -1.04
N GLY A 107 13.59 7.84 -2.17
CA GLY A 107 14.03 7.42 -3.50
C GLY A 107 13.98 5.91 -3.73
N LEU A 108 13.17 5.18 -2.96
CA LEU A 108 13.07 3.73 -3.09
C LEU A 108 12.34 3.34 -4.39
N PRO A 109 12.75 2.24 -5.05
CA PRO A 109 12.06 1.78 -6.25
C PRO A 109 10.63 1.33 -5.92
N SER A 110 9.67 1.74 -6.74
CA SER A 110 8.30 1.24 -6.63
C SER A 110 8.18 -0.21 -7.09
N PHE A 111 7.20 -0.94 -6.55
CA PHE A 111 6.96 -2.35 -6.88
C PHE A 111 6.80 -2.59 -8.39
N TYR A 112 6.10 -1.68 -9.08
CA TYR A 112 5.86 -1.78 -10.51
C TYR A 112 6.93 -1.08 -11.38
N ARG A 113 8.01 -0.56 -10.79
CA ARG A 113 9.05 0.19 -11.52
C ARG A 113 9.59 -0.59 -12.72
N SER A 114 9.85 -1.89 -12.55
CA SER A 114 10.40 -2.75 -13.61
C SER A 114 9.45 -2.94 -14.79
N TYR A 115 8.14 -2.79 -14.59
CA TYR A 115 7.15 -2.80 -15.66
C TYR A 115 7.16 -1.47 -16.40
N PHE A 116 7.13 -0.36 -15.67
CA PHE A 116 7.07 0.97 -16.26
C PHE A 116 8.36 1.40 -16.96
N SER A 117 9.53 0.98 -16.46
CA SER A 117 10.83 1.32 -17.04
C SER A 117 11.06 0.72 -18.43
N GLN A 118 10.24 -0.24 -18.85
CA GLN A 118 10.26 -0.82 -20.20
C GLN A 118 9.63 0.13 -21.24
N PHE A 119 8.76 1.04 -20.80
CA PHE A 119 8.07 1.97 -21.68
C PHE A 119 8.89 3.25 -21.82
N ARG A 120 9.15 3.67 -23.07
CA ARG A 120 9.84 4.95 -23.36
C ARG A 120 8.99 6.16 -23.00
N LYS A 121 7.66 6.01 -22.96
CA LYS A 121 6.68 7.01 -22.51
C LYS A 121 5.51 6.28 -21.84
N ILE A 122 5.01 6.85 -20.75
CA ILE A 122 3.75 6.45 -20.12
C ILE A 122 2.75 7.54 -20.52
N ASN A 123 1.78 7.18 -21.35
CA ASN A 123 0.71 8.08 -21.78
C ASN A 123 -0.41 8.11 -20.74
#